data_AF-A0A8T4SXL9-F1
#
_entry.id   AF-A0A8T4SXL9-F1
#
_cell.length_a   1.000
_cell.length_b   1.000
_cell.length_c   1.000
_cell.angle_alpha   90.00
_cell.angle_beta   90.00
_cell.angle_gamma   90.00
#
_symmetry.space_group_name_H-M   'P 1'
#
loop_
_entity.id
_entity.type
_entity.pdbx_description
1 polymer ?
#
loop_
_entity_poly.entity_id
_entity_poly.type
_entity_poly.pdbx_seq_one_letter_code
_entity_poly.pdbx_strand_id
1 'polypeptide(L)'
;MVKDQKNKIKENALERVYDLFKEAKSVFNDDKELSKKYVKLARKIAMRVNLRLSREIKVQFCRNCNAYQMPGKNCRIRTKNKKVVYYCLECKHFRRYLIKKK
;
A
#
# COMPACT_ATOMS: atom_id res chain seq x y z
N MET A 1 -9.84 -11.16 28.74
CA MET A 1 -10.25 -12.08 27.64
C MET A 1 -10.61 -11.38 26.32
N VAL A 2 -11.25 -10.19 26.31
CA VAL A 2 -11.63 -9.49 25.04
C VAL A 2 -10.45 -8.88 24.26
N LYS A 3 -9.33 -8.58 24.93
CA LYS A 3 -8.14 -7.93 24.32
C LYS A 3 -7.41 -8.87 23.33
N ASP A 4 -7.28 -10.15 23.67
CA ASP A 4 -6.61 -11.14 22.82
C ASP A 4 -7.37 -11.42 21.52
N GLN A 5 -8.69 -11.52 21.60
CA GLN A 5 -9.51 -11.75 20.39
C GLN A 5 -9.44 -10.55 19.43
N LYS A 6 -9.41 -9.31 19.94
CA LYS A 6 -9.20 -8.12 19.12
C LYS A 6 -7.81 -8.06 18.48
N ASN A 7 -6.76 -8.51 19.18
CA ASN A 7 -5.41 -8.57 18.62
C ASN A 7 -5.31 -9.64 17.53
N LYS A 8 -5.89 -10.82 17.76
CA LYS A 8 -5.93 -11.91 16.77
C LYS A 8 -6.67 -11.51 15.49
N ILE A 9 -7.77 -10.75 15.61
CA ILE A 9 -8.47 -10.19 14.43
C ILE A 9 -7.56 -9.24 13.63
N LYS A 10 -6.77 -8.40 14.32
CA LYS A 10 -5.83 -7.48 13.66
C LYS A 10 -4.67 -8.21 12.99
N GLU A 11 -4.16 -9.26 13.60
CA GLU A 11 -3.11 -10.11 13.03
C GLU A 11 -3.61 -10.81 11.75
N ASN A 12 -4.76 -11.47 11.81
CA ASN A 12 -5.37 -12.11 10.64
C ASN A 12 -5.68 -11.09 9.52
N ALA A 13 -6.15 -9.90 9.89
CA ALA A 13 -6.40 -8.83 8.93
C ALA A 13 -5.11 -8.31 8.28
N LEU A 14 -4.02 -8.25 9.04
CA LEU A 14 -2.70 -7.83 8.57
C LEU A 14 -2.12 -8.85 7.60
N GLU A 15 -2.17 -10.14 7.93
CA GLU A 15 -1.81 -11.24 7.03
C GLU A 15 -2.60 -11.16 5.72
N ARG A 16 -3.94 -11.04 5.81
CA ARG A 16 -4.79 -10.92 4.63
C ARG A 16 -4.48 -9.71 3.76
N VAL A 17 -4.11 -8.58 4.37
CA VAL A 17 -3.65 -7.40 3.64
C VAL A 17 -2.36 -7.73 2.89
N TYR A 18 -1.37 -8.38 3.51
CA TYR A 18 -0.13 -8.75 2.84
C TYR A 18 -0.36 -9.68 1.64
N ASP A 19 -1.22 -10.68 1.78
CA ASP A 19 -1.56 -11.59 0.68
C ASP A 19 -2.17 -10.84 -0.51
N LEU A 20 -3.13 -9.95 -0.25
CA LEU A 20 -3.75 -9.14 -1.29
C LEU A 20 -2.75 -8.21 -1.99
N PHE A 21 -1.76 -7.69 -1.27
CA PHE A 21 -0.68 -6.91 -1.88
C PHE A 21 0.27 -7.77 -2.72
N LYS A 22 0.50 -9.03 -2.34
CA LYS A 22 1.29 -10.00 -3.10
C LYS A 22 0.58 -10.38 -4.39
N GLU A 23 -0.72 -10.68 -4.33
CA GLU A 23 -1.58 -10.93 -5.49
C GLU A 23 -1.68 -9.69 -6.40
N ALA A 24 -1.84 -8.51 -5.81
CA ALA A 24 -1.84 -7.26 -6.58
C ALA A 24 -0.54 -7.05 -7.37
N LYS A 25 0.61 -7.46 -6.79
CA LYS A 25 1.91 -7.37 -7.45
C LYS A 25 2.04 -8.38 -8.58
N SER A 26 1.61 -9.63 -8.39
CA SER A 26 1.73 -10.66 -9.43
C SER A 26 0.89 -10.32 -10.65
N VAL A 27 -0.35 -9.88 -10.43
CA VAL A 27 -1.32 -9.58 -11.49
C VAL A 27 -1.06 -8.21 -12.16
N PHE A 28 -0.22 -7.34 -11.59
CA PHE A 28 -0.03 -5.97 -12.07
C PHE A 28 0.33 -5.85 -13.57
N ASN A 29 1.14 -6.78 -14.08
CA ASN A 29 1.57 -6.75 -15.48
C ASN A 29 0.48 -7.24 -16.44
N ASP A 30 -0.35 -8.17 -15.99
CA ASP A 30 -1.37 -8.83 -16.81
C ASP A 30 -2.68 -8.03 -16.77
N ASP A 31 -3.12 -7.62 -15.58
CA ASP A 31 -4.33 -6.83 -15.37
C ASP A 31 -4.14 -5.78 -14.26
N LYS A 32 -3.93 -4.53 -14.69
CA LYS A 32 -3.77 -3.38 -13.79
C LYS A 32 -5.06 -3.04 -13.04
N GLU A 33 -6.24 -3.28 -13.62
CA GLU A 33 -7.50 -3.00 -12.94
C GLU A 33 -7.76 -4.00 -11.83
N LEU A 34 -7.49 -5.28 -12.06
CA LEU A 34 -7.59 -6.32 -11.05
C LEU A 34 -6.61 -6.07 -9.90
N SER A 35 -5.36 -5.71 -10.21
CA SER A 35 -4.38 -5.28 -9.21
C SER A 35 -4.91 -4.13 -8.33
N LYS A 36 -5.54 -3.11 -8.94
CA LYS A 36 -6.17 -1.99 -8.23
C LYS A 36 -7.37 -2.42 -7.39
N LYS A 37 -8.15 -3.41 -7.82
CA LYS A 37 -9.25 -4.00 -7.03
C LYS A 37 -8.71 -4.68 -5.77
N TYR A 38 -7.63 -5.46 -5.86
CA TYR A 38 -7.01 -6.10 -4.70
C TYR A 38 -6.48 -5.09 -3.68
N VAL A 39 -5.77 -4.05 -4.14
CA VAL A 39 -5.30 -2.97 -3.25
C VAL A 39 -6.48 -2.24 -2.58
N LYS A 40 -7.56 -1.97 -3.32
CA LYS A 40 -8.77 -1.36 -2.77
C LYS A 40 -9.40 -2.24 -1.69
N LEU A 41 -9.43 -3.56 -1.90
CA LEU A 41 -9.92 -4.53 -0.91
C LEU A 41 -9.04 -4.55 0.34
N ALA A 42 -7.73 -4.67 0.17
CA ALA A 42 -6.76 -4.66 1.27
C ALA A 42 -6.88 -3.39 2.12
N ARG A 43 -7.04 -2.23 1.47
CA ARG A 43 -7.25 -0.95 2.15
C ARG A 43 -8.55 -0.92 2.94
N LYS A 44 -9.66 -1.45 2.40
CA LYS A 44 -10.94 -1.53 3.12
C LYS A 44 -10.83 -2.40 4.37
N ILE A 45 -10.14 -3.54 4.28
CA ILE A 45 -9.89 -4.42 5.43
C ILE A 45 -9.11 -3.67 6.50
N ALA A 46 -7.98 -3.04 6.12
CA ALA A 46 -7.15 -2.27 7.04
C ALA A 46 -7.93 -1.14 7.74
N MET A 47 -8.81 -0.44 7.02
CA MET A 47 -9.67 0.60 7.59
C MET A 47 -10.70 0.04 8.57
N ARG A 48 -11.36 -1.07 8.22
CA ARG A 48 -12.40 -1.70 9.07
C ARG A 48 -11.88 -2.09 10.45
N VAL A 49 -10.66 -2.63 10.52
CA VAL A 49 -10.04 -3.05 11.78
C VAL A 49 -9.14 -1.98 12.42
N ASN A 50 -9.10 -0.76 11.86
CA ASN A 50 -8.20 0.32 12.26
C ASN A 50 -6.73 -0.12 12.35
N LEU A 51 -6.28 -0.86 11.34
CA LEU A 51 -4.93 -1.40 11.26
C LEU A 51 -3.91 -0.31 10.89
N ARG A 52 -2.88 -0.17 11.73
CA ARG A 52 -1.76 0.73 11.45
C ARG A 52 -0.79 0.05 10.48
N LEU A 53 -0.98 0.26 9.18
CA LEU A 53 -0.07 -0.27 8.16
C LEU A 53 1.36 0.25 8.34
N SER A 54 2.34 -0.62 8.08
CA SER A 54 3.76 -0.29 8.05
C SER A 54 4.06 0.75 6.95
N ARG A 55 5.22 1.40 7.03
CA ARG A 55 5.64 2.37 6.01
C ARG A 55 5.80 1.69 4.64
N GLU A 56 6.28 0.46 4.63
CA GLU A 56 6.52 -0.35 3.43
C GLU A 56 5.23 -0.60 2.65
N ILE A 57 4.15 -1.02 3.32
CA ILE A 57 2.86 -1.20 2.64
C ILE A 57 2.32 0.16 2.17
N LYS A 58 2.44 1.22 2.99
CA LYS A 58 1.91 2.55 2.66
C LYS A 58 2.53 3.17 1.40
N VAL A 59 3.74 2.78 1.02
CA VAL A 59 4.41 3.25 -0.21
C VAL A 59 4.09 2.40 -1.43
N GLN A 60 3.59 1.17 -1.25
CA GLN A 60 3.31 0.25 -2.36
C GLN A 60 2.02 0.57 -3.13
N PHE A 61 1.26 1.58 -2.73
CA PHE A 61 0.05 1.97 -3.46
C PHE A 61 -0.20 3.47 -3.44
N CYS A 62 -0.94 3.94 -4.45
CA CYS A 62 -1.40 5.30 -4.50
C CYS A 62 -2.63 5.49 -3.59
N ARG A 63 -2.56 6.42 -2.64
CA ARG A 63 -3.70 6.69 -1.76
C ARG A 63 -4.90 7.34 -2.44
N ASN A 64 -4.71 7.93 -3.61
CA ASN A 64 -5.78 8.56 -4.37
C ASN A 64 -6.55 7.52 -5.20
N CYS A 65 -5.87 6.88 -6.16
CA CYS A 65 -6.51 5.93 -7.07
C CYS A 65 -6.47 4.47 -6.62
N ASN A 66 -5.78 4.11 -5.53
CA ASN A 66 -5.54 2.73 -5.08
C ASN A 66 -4.78 1.85 -6.09
N ALA A 67 -4.13 2.43 -7.09
CA ALA A 67 -3.25 1.65 -7.96
C ALA A 67 -2.03 1.13 -7.18
N TYR A 68 -1.65 -0.12 -7.44
CA TYR A 68 -0.38 -0.67 -6.96
C TYR A 68 0.77 0.11 -7.59
N GLN A 69 1.73 0.57 -6.78
CA GLN A 69 2.86 1.36 -7.25
C GLN A 69 4.04 0.44 -7.58
N MET A 70 4.24 0.20 -8.88
CA MET A 70 5.40 -0.49 -9.40
C MET A 70 6.44 0.55 -9.87
N PRO A 71 7.58 0.71 -9.16
CA PRO A 71 8.62 1.66 -9.54
C PRO A 71 9.10 1.39 -10.97
N GLY A 72 9.24 2.44 -11.77
CA GLY A 72 9.69 2.33 -13.16
C GLY A 72 8.58 2.02 -14.17
N LYS A 73 7.40 1.54 -13.74
CA LYS A 73 6.23 1.31 -14.63
C LYS A 73 5.19 2.41 -14.50
N ASN A 74 4.53 2.50 -13.34
CA ASN A 74 3.46 3.49 -13.09
C ASN A 74 3.77 4.44 -11.91
N CYS A 75 4.91 4.24 -11.25
CA CYS A 75 5.37 5.07 -10.15
C CYS A 75 6.77 5.61 -10.44
N ARG A 76 6.93 6.94 -10.31
CA ARG A 76 8.21 7.62 -10.39
C ARG A 76 8.66 7.99 -8.98
N ILE A 77 9.79 7.45 -8.55
CA ILE A 77 10.40 7.74 -7.25
C ILE A 77 11.52 8.74 -7.45
N ARG A 78 11.51 9.83 -6.69
CA ARG A 78 12.59 10.84 -6.67
C ARG A 78 13.02 11.12 -5.25
N THR A 79 14.32 11.27 -5.04
CA THR A 79 14.88 11.69 -3.76
C THR A 79 15.31 13.15 -3.85
N LYS A 80 14.81 14.01 -2.97
CA LYS A 80 15.19 15.43 -2.88
C LYS A 80 15.19 15.87 -1.43
N ASN A 81 16.24 16.57 -0.98
CA ASN A 81 16.33 17.22 0.34
C ASN A 81 15.81 16.34 1.49
N LYS A 82 16.38 15.13 1.65
CA LYS A 82 16.02 14.15 2.70
C LYS A 82 14.58 13.62 2.64
N LYS A 83 13.91 13.75 1.50
CA LYS A 83 12.55 13.26 1.24
C LYS A 83 12.54 12.35 0.03
N VAL A 84 11.80 11.25 0.13
CA VAL A 84 11.43 10.42 -1.03
C VAL A 84 10.05 10.84 -1.50
N VAL A 85 9.94 11.22 -2.76
CA VAL A 85 8.71 11.60 -3.44
C VAL A 85 8.28 10.44 -4.33
N TYR A 86 7.10 9.88 -4.04
CA TYR A 86 6.43 8.89 -4.88
C TYR A 86 5.41 9.63 -5.72
N TYR A 87 5.58 9.62 -7.04
CA TYR A 87 4.67 10.24 -8.00
C TYR A 87 3.94 9.15 -8.78
N CYS A 88 2.62 9.14 -8.69
CA CYS A 88 1.77 8.21 -9.44
C CYS A 88 1.56 8.75 -10.86
N LEU A 89 1.97 7.98 -11.87
CA LEU A 89 1.83 8.35 -13.27
C LEU A 89 0.38 8.22 -13.76
N GLU A 90 -0.46 7.43 -13.10
CA GLU A 90 -1.87 7.23 -13.49
C GLU A 90 -2.78 8.39 -13.08
N CYS A 91 -2.70 8.85 -11.83
CA CYS A 91 -3.58 9.91 -11.30
C CYS A 91 -2.87 11.22 -10.98
N LYS A 92 -1.56 11.32 -11.28
CA LYS A 92 -0.71 12.51 -11.05
C LYS A 92 -0.56 12.94 -9.58
N HIS A 93 -1.10 12.16 -8.63
CA HIS A 93 -0.94 12.40 -7.21
C HIS A 93 0.48 12.06 -6.75
N PHE A 94 1.05 12.88 -5.87
CA PHE A 94 2.36 12.64 -5.28
C PHE A 94 2.30 12.57 -3.76
N ARG A 95 3.20 11.79 -3.17
CA ARG A 95 3.34 11.69 -1.72
C ARG A 95 4.79 11.73 -1.31
N ARG A 96 5.06 12.38 -0.17
CA ARG A 96 6.42 12.60 0.34
C ARG A 96 6.60 11.84 1.64
N TYR A 97 7.73 11.17 1.77
CA TYR A 97 8.14 10.50 3.00
C TYR A 97 9.52 10.96 3.42
N LEU A 98 9.67 11.36 4.68
CA LEU A 98 10.94 11.78 5.26
C LEU A 98 11.85 10.57 5.44
N ILE A 99 13.10 10.67 4.99
CA ILE A 99 14.14 9.68 5.28
C ILE A 99 14.69 10.07 6.66
N LYS A 100 14.48 9.23 7.68
CA LYS A 100 15.20 9.41 8.95
C LYS A 100 16.66 9.07 8.67
N LYS A 101 17.60 9.88 9.17
CA LYS A 101 19.03 9.54 9.14
C LYS A 101 19.20 8.18 9.82
N LYS A 102 20.01 7.31 9.21
CA LYS A 102 20.60 6.16 9.90
C LYS A 102 21.73 6.68 10.78
#